data_AF-A0A937JG59-F1
#
_entry.id   AF-A0A937JG59-F1
#
_cell.length_a   1.000
_cell.length_b   1.000
_cell.length_c   1.000
_cell.angle_alpha   90.00
_cell.angle_beta   90.00
_cell.angle_gamma   90.00
#
_symmetry.space_group_name_H-M   'P 1'
#
loop_
_entity.id
_entity.type
_entity.pdbx_description
1 polymer ?
#
loop_
_entity_poly.entity_id
_entity_poly.type
_entity_poly.pdbx_seq_one_letter_code
_entity_poly.pdbx_strand_id
1 'polypeptide(L)'
;MILLAVLAVGVAFWALVLLGRRADATRRQGAMPVEQARSLLGLGPDATAAEVNAAWRRLMARAHPDQGGTEGLAAQLNAARETLLKRR
;
A
#
# COMPACT_ATOMS: atom_id res chain seq x y z
N MET A 1 -0.67 -43.39 14.39
CA MET A 1 0.30 -42.26 14.40
C MET A 1 0.25 -41.39 13.14
N ILE A 2 -0.10 -41.93 11.95
CA ILE A 2 -0.21 -41.14 10.69
C ILE A 2 -1.43 -40.20 10.67
N LEU A 3 -2.54 -40.58 11.32
CA LEU A 3 -3.77 -39.75 11.43
C LEU A 3 -3.60 -38.45 12.25
N LEU A 4 -2.65 -38.40 13.18
CA LEU A 4 -2.37 -37.20 13.98
C LEU A 4 -1.54 -36.16 13.21
N ALA A 5 -0.71 -36.61 12.25
CA ALA A 5 0.17 -35.74 11.48
C ALA A 5 -0.58 -34.88 10.45
N VAL A 6 -1.64 -35.42 9.83
CA VAL A 6 -2.46 -34.69 8.84
C VAL A 6 -3.27 -33.57 9.50
N LEU A 7 -3.76 -33.79 10.72
CA LEU A 7 -4.49 -32.81 11.51
C LEU A 7 -3.59 -31.63 11.92
N ALA A 8 -2.33 -31.90 12.29
CA ALA A 8 -1.37 -30.86 12.65
C ALA A 8 -1.01 -29.94 11.48
N VAL A 9 -0.86 -30.49 10.26
CA VAL A 9 -0.60 -29.71 9.04
C VAL A 9 -1.80 -28.85 8.66
N GLY A 10 -3.02 -29.37 8.80
CA GLY A 10 -4.25 -28.61 8.56
C GLY A 10 -4.43 -27.44 9.53
N VAL A 11 -4.13 -27.65 10.81
CA VAL A 11 -4.18 -26.59 11.83
C VAL A 11 -3.08 -25.56 11.61
N ALA A 12 -1.86 -25.97 11.26
CA ALA A 12 -0.78 -25.04 10.95
C ALA A 12 -1.09 -24.20 9.70
N PHE A 13 -1.66 -24.81 8.65
CA PHE A 13 -2.10 -24.12 7.45
C PHE A 13 -3.25 -23.15 7.74
N TRP A 14 -4.25 -23.57 8.52
CA TRP A 14 -5.36 -22.70 8.93
C TRP A 14 -4.89 -21.54 9.84
N ALA A 15 -3.94 -21.78 10.74
CA ALA A 15 -3.29 -20.76 11.55
C ALA A 15 -2.48 -19.77 10.70
N LEU A 16 -1.76 -20.24 9.69
CA LEU A 16 -1.06 -19.40 8.70
C LEU A 16 -2.03 -18.53 7.89
N VAL A 17 -3.16 -19.10 7.47
CA VAL A 17 -4.22 -18.35 6.77
C VAL A 17 -4.83 -17.27 7.69
N LEU A 18 -5.09 -17.59 8.95
CA LEU A 18 -5.62 -16.63 9.93
C LEU A 18 -4.63 -15.52 10.28
N LEU A 19 -3.33 -15.84 10.39
CA LEU A 19 -2.27 -14.84 10.58
C LEU A 19 -2.20 -13.89 9.38
N GLY A 20 -2.28 -14.42 8.15
CA GLY A 20 -2.32 -13.61 6.93
C GLY A 20 -3.52 -12.66 6.89
N ARG A 21 -4.70 -13.12 7.32
CA ARG A 21 -5.94 -12.30 7.34
C ARG A 21 -5.85 -11.08 8.27
N ARG A 22 -5.07 -11.14 9.35
CA ARG A 22 -4.88 -9.98 10.26
C ARG A 22 -3.97 -8.91 9.66
N ALA A 23 -2.96 -9.28 8.89
CA ALA A 23 -2.09 -8.35 8.17
C ALA A 23 -2.85 -7.59 7.06
N ASP A 24 -3.78 -8.26 6.39
CA ASP A 24 -4.65 -7.63 5.41
C ASP A 24 -5.64 -6.64 6.03
N ALA A 25 -6.17 -6.94 7.22
CA ALA A 25 -7.08 -6.03 7.92
C ALA A 25 -6.37 -4.73 8.34
N THR A 26 -5.12 -4.82 8.81
CA THR A 26 -4.29 -3.65 9.15
C THR A 26 -3.93 -2.82 7.92
N ARG A 27 -3.60 -3.45 6.78
CA ARG A 27 -3.41 -2.73 5.50
C ARG A 27 -4.67 -1.98 5.05
N ARG A 28 -5.87 -2.55 5.23
CA ARG A 28 -7.13 -1.90 4.87
C ARG A 28 -7.45 -0.70 5.77
N GLN A 29 -7.05 -0.75 7.05
CA GLN A 29 -7.27 0.34 8.01
C GLN A 29 -6.25 1.48 7.88
N GLY A 30 -5.09 1.24 7.25
CA GLY A 30 -4.03 2.25 7.02
C GLY A 30 -4.00 2.88 5.62
N ALA A 31 -4.99 2.61 4.76
CA ALA A 31 -5.01 3.16 3.41
C ALA A 31 -5.25 4.68 3.45
N MET A 32 -4.35 5.45 2.83
CA MET A 32 -4.45 6.92 2.77
C MET A 32 -5.81 7.34 2.15
N PRO A 33 -6.55 8.29 2.75
CA PRO A 33 -7.78 8.81 2.17
C PRO A 33 -7.56 9.38 0.76
N VAL A 34 -8.52 9.15 -0.14
CA VAL A 34 -8.41 9.55 -1.56
C VAL A 34 -8.17 11.05 -1.73
N GLU A 35 -8.86 11.90 -0.97
CA GLU A 35 -8.67 13.35 -1.04
C GLU A 35 -7.29 13.77 -0.53
N GLN A 36 -6.78 13.11 0.52
CA GLN A 36 -5.42 13.34 0.99
C GLN A 36 -4.40 12.91 -0.07
N ALA A 37 -4.60 11.78 -0.73
CA ALA A 37 -3.73 11.30 -1.80
C ALA A 37 -3.72 12.26 -3.01
N ARG A 38 -4.88 12.80 -3.40
CA ARG A 38 -4.99 13.83 -4.45
C ARG A 38 -4.27 15.12 -4.06
N SER A 39 -4.50 15.60 -2.84
CA SER A 39 -3.83 16.80 -2.32
C SER A 39 -2.32 16.63 -2.29
N LEU A 40 -1.83 15.45 -1.86
CA LEU A 40 -0.40 15.17 -1.78
C LEU A 40 0.26 15.15 -3.17
N LEU A 41 -0.43 14.62 -4.18
CA LEU A 41 0.07 14.57 -5.56
C LEU A 41 -0.25 15.84 -6.38
N GLY A 42 -1.03 16.77 -5.83
CA GLY A 42 -1.48 17.98 -6.52
C GLY A 42 -2.41 17.69 -7.70
N LEU A 43 -3.35 16.76 -7.52
CA LEU A 43 -4.25 16.27 -8.56
C LEU A 43 -5.70 16.64 -8.30
N GLY A 44 -6.45 16.91 -9.37
CA GLY A 44 -7.89 17.10 -9.33
C GLY A 44 -8.68 15.79 -9.18
N PRO A 45 -10.01 15.88 -8.98
CA PRO A 45 -10.88 14.72 -8.80
C PRO A 45 -10.88 13.74 -9.99
N ASP A 46 -10.72 14.27 -11.20
CA ASP A 46 -10.81 13.54 -12.46
C ASP A 46 -9.46 13.02 -12.98
N ALA A 47 -8.36 13.30 -12.28
CA ALA A 47 -7.00 13.01 -12.71
C ALA A 47 -6.79 11.53 -13.07
N THR A 48 -6.41 11.29 -14.31
CA THR A 48 -6.18 9.98 -14.93
C THR A 48 -5.03 9.20 -14.28
N ALA A 49 -4.98 7.88 -14.50
CA ALA A 49 -3.87 7.06 -14.03
C ALA A 49 -2.51 7.52 -14.59
N ALA A 50 -2.49 8.06 -15.81
CA ALA A 50 -1.28 8.62 -16.41
C ALA A 50 -0.81 9.87 -15.65
N GLU A 51 -1.73 10.77 -15.30
CA GLU A 51 -1.45 11.98 -14.51
C GLU A 51 -0.98 11.63 -13.10
N VAL A 52 -1.58 10.62 -12.46
CA VAL A 52 -1.12 10.09 -11.16
C VAL A 52 0.33 9.64 -11.22
N ASN A 53 0.68 8.79 -12.19
CA ASN A 53 2.05 8.30 -12.35
C ASN A 53 3.03 9.43 -12.72
N ALA A 54 2.60 10.42 -13.51
CA ALA A 54 3.43 11.57 -13.85
C ALA A 54 3.72 12.45 -12.64
N ALA A 55 2.70 12.78 -11.84
CA ALA A 55 2.85 13.56 -10.62
C ALA A 55 3.74 12.86 -9.58
N TRP A 56 3.48 11.56 -9.36
CA TRP A 56 4.29 10.75 -8.45
C TRP A 56 5.77 10.72 -8.85
N ARG A 57 6.10 10.49 -10.14
CA ARG A 57 7.51 10.50 -10.59
C ARG A 57 8.20 11.84 -10.34
N ARG A 58 7.52 12.95 -10.62
CA ARG A 58 8.07 14.30 -10.40
C ARG A 58 8.34 14.57 -8.92
N LEU A 59 7.42 14.17 -8.05
CA LEU A 59 7.57 14.36 -6.60
C LEU A 59 8.61 13.42 -6.02
N MET A 60 8.66 12.17 -6.50
CA MET A 60 9.59 11.19 -5.99
C MET A 60 11.05 11.51 -6.28
N ALA A 61 11.34 12.10 -7.44
CA ALA A 61 12.68 12.58 -7.72
C ALA A 61 13.21 13.48 -6.60
N ARG A 62 12.37 14.38 -6.07
CA ARG A 62 12.74 15.32 -4.99
C ARG A 62 12.66 14.72 -3.58
N ALA A 63 11.80 13.73 -3.38
CA ALA A 63 11.59 13.12 -2.07
C ALA A 63 12.62 12.02 -1.74
N HIS A 64 13.49 11.63 -2.67
CA HIS A 64 14.56 10.68 -2.41
C HIS A 64 15.59 11.26 -1.41
N PRO A 65 16.04 10.49 -0.40
CA PRO A 65 17.03 10.93 0.58
C PRO A 65 18.30 11.51 -0.06
N ASP A 66 18.78 10.89 -1.13
CA ASP A 66 19.96 11.35 -1.89
C ASP A 66 19.78 12.73 -2.55
N GLN A 67 18.55 13.23 -2.69
CA GLN A 67 18.23 14.55 -3.22
C GLN A 67 17.73 15.52 -2.14
N GLY A 68 17.92 15.18 -0.85
CA GLY A 68 17.49 16.00 0.29
C GLY A 68 16.06 15.73 0.76
N GLY A 69 15.43 14.66 0.29
CA GLY A 69 14.13 14.20 0.79
C GLY A 69 14.22 13.29 2.02
N THR A 70 13.10 12.67 2.41
CA THR A 70 13.03 11.76 3.56
C THR A 70 12.33 10.45 3.18
N GLU A 71 12.72 9.35 3.82
CA GLU A 71 12.05 8.06 3.65
C GLU A 71 10.54 8.16 3.95
N GLY A 72 10.18 8.95 4.97
CA GLY A 72 8.78 9.19 5.33
C GLY A 72 7.98 9.92 4.24
N LEU A 73 8.59 10.88 3.53
CA LEU A 73 7.95 11.55 2.40
C LEU A 73 7.80 10.59 1.21
N ALA A 74 8.83 9.81 0.92
CA ALA A 74 8.79 8.79 -0.13
C ALA A 74 7.66 7.76 0.12
N ALA A 75 7.55 7.29 1.37
CA ALA A 75 6.50 6.36 1.77
C ALA A 75 5.09 6.97 1.60
N GLN A 76 4.89 8.23 1.97
CA GLN A 76 3.62 8.93 1.79
C GLN A 76 3.24 9.08 0.30
N LEU A 77 4.21 9.42 -0.56
CA LEU A 77 3.98 9.53 -2.01
C LEU A 77 3.61 8.18 -2.64
N ASN A 78 4.24 7.09 -2.18
CA ASN A 78 3.91 5.73 -2.61
C ASN A 78 2.49 5.33 -2.17
N ALA A 79 2.13 5.60 -0.91
CA ALA A 79 0.79 5.35 -0.40
C ALA A 79 -0.29 6.13 -1.17
N ALA A 80 -0.03 7.40 -1.49
CA ALA A 80 -0.94 8.21 -2.30
C ALA A 80 -1.16 7.62 -3.69
N ARG A 81 -0.08 7.22 -4.38
CA ARG A 81 -0.16 6.58 -5.69
C ARG A 81 -0.97 5.28 -5.63
N GLU A 82 -0.71 4.44 -4.63
CA GLU A 82 -1.43 3.17 -4.45
C GLU A 82 -2.93 3.38 -4.23
N THR A 83 -3.30 4.33 -3.36
CA THR A 83 -4.71 4.69 -3.11
C THR A 83 -5.43 5.10 -4.39
N LEU A 84 -4.83 5.96 -5.21
CA LEU A 84 -5.49 6.48 -6.42
C LEU A 84 -5.57 5.46 -7.56
N LEU A 85 -4.63 4.53 -7.64
CA LEU A 85 -4.62 3.48 -8.66
C LEU A 85 -5.48 2.27 -8.28
N LYS A 86 -5.65 1.95 -6.99
CA LYS A 86 -6.53 0.87 -6.53
C LYS A 86 -8.02 1.10 -6.78
N ARG A 87 -8.43 2.38 -6.89
CA ARG A 87 -9.85 2.76 -7.07
C ARG A 87 -10.27 2.79 -8.54
N ARG A 88 -9.34 2.68 -9.49
CA ARG A 88 -9.57 2.90 -10.91
C ARG A 88 -9.50 1.61 -11.71
#